data_AF-A5ZA01-F1
#
_entry.id   AF-A5ZA01-F1
#
_cell.length_a   1.000
_cell.length_b   1.000
_cell.length_c   1.000
_cell.angle_alpha   90.00
_cell.angle_beta   90.00
_cell.angle_gamma   90.00
#
_symmetry.space_group_name_H-M   'P 1'
#
loop_
_entity.id
_entity.type
_entity.pdbx_description
1 polymer ?
#
loop_
_entity_poly.entity_id
_entity_poly.type
_entity_poly.pdbx_seq_one_letter_code
_entity_poly.pdbx_strand_id
1 'polypeptide(L)'
;MADSGYESFNTFAPLVRKRMYFVIRMKDINSNGILSAYDLPDSKFDTHIRTTLTRRHTKETLGNHNTYTILQPSTDFDFLDENCMYYDIEFRIVRIRLDNGTYICIATNLSEEEFPLEEINKLYRMRWSEETSFRELKYTIGLIN
;
A
#
# COMPACT_ATOMS: atom_id res chain seq x y z
N MET A 1 -4.58 -5.43 -9.77
CA MET A 1 -3.79 -4.23 -9.43
C MET A 1 -4.75 -3.07 -9.18
N ALA A 2 -4.53 -2.25 -8.15
CA ALA A 2 -5.45 -1.18 -7.77
C ALA A 2 -4.73 0.15 -7.45
N ASP A 3 -5.48 1.25 -7.48
CA ASP A 3 -5.00 2.62 -7.21
C ASP A 3 -4.97 2.98 -5.71
N SER A 4 -4.42 4.16 -5.41
CA SER A 4 -4.27 4.69 -4.04
C SER A 4 -5.58 4.94 -3.29
N GLY A 5 -6.73 4.86 -3.95
CA GLY A 5 -8.05 4.86 -3.29
C GLY A 5 -8.34 3.58 -2.49
N TYR A 6 -7.57 2.52 -2.71
CA TYR A 6 -7.71 1.22 -2.03
C TYR A 6 -6.70 1.01 -0.91
N GLU A 7 -5.91 2.04 -0.57
CA GLU A 7 -4.99 2.05 0.56
C GLU A 7 -5.76 1.92 1.88
N SER A 8 -5.89 0.70 2.38
CA SER A 8 -6.50 0.41 3.67
C SER A 8 -6.10 -0.98 4.15
N PHE A 9 -5.87 -1.13 5.45
CA PHE A 9 -5.69 -2.44 6.06
C PHE A 9 -6.91 -3.34 5.86
N ASN A 10 -8.12 -2.76 5.79
CA ASN A 10 -9.34 -3.53 5.54
C ASN A 10 -9.38 -4.10 4.10
N THR A 11 -8.64 -3.50 3.17
CA THR A 11 -8.41 -4.06 1.83
C THR A 11 -7.37 -5.19 1.87
N PHE A 12 -6.28 -5.01 2.62
CA PHE A 12 -5.15 -5.94 2.61
C PHE A 12 -5.46 -7.23 3.37
N ALA A 13 -6.07 -7.13 4.56
CA ALA A 13 -6.33 -8.28 5.42
C ALA A 13 -7.12 -9.42 4.75
N PRO A 14 -8.23 -9.17 4.03
CA PRO A 14 -8.94 -10.22 3.29
C PRO A 14 -8.09 -10.84 2.18
N LEU A 15 -7.30 -10.03 1.46
CA LEU A 15 -6.46 -10.51 0.35
C LEU A 15 -5.37 -11.46 0.87
N VAL A 16 -4.70 -11.05 1.95
CA VAL A 16 -3.69 -11.88 2.63
C VAL A 16 -4.32 -13.17 3.17
N ARG A 17 -5.47 -13.08 3.86
CA ARG A 17 -6.16 -14.24 4.43
C ARG A 17 -6.62 -15.24 3.37
N LYS A 18 -7.06 -14.75 2.20
CA LYS A 18 -7.46 -15.58 1.05
C LYS A 18 -6.27 -16.05 0.20
N ARG A 19 -5.03 -15.72 0.58
CA ARG A 19 -3.80 -16.01 -0.18
C ARG A 19 -3.88 -15.50 -1.62
N MET A 20 -4.53 -14.36 -1.82
CA MET A 20 -4.61 -13.70 -3.11
C MET A 20 -3.42 -12.77 -3.28
N TYR A 21 -2.83 -12.77 -4.47
CA TYR A 21 -1.76 -11.83 -4.79
C TYR A 21 -2.32 -10.45 -5.13
N PHE A 22 -1.64 -9.40 -4.67
CA PHE A 22 -2.05 -8.03 -4.93
C PHE A 22 -0.88 -7.11 -5.22
N VAL A 23 -1.17 -6.05 -5.97
CA VAL A 23 -0.31 -4.90 -6.24
C VAL A 23 -1.20 -3.68 -6.13
N ILE A 24 -1.04 -2.91 -5.07
CA ILE A 24 -1.90 -1.76 -4.75
C ILE A 24 -0.99 -0.54 -4.62
N ARG A 25 -1.29 0.50 -5.40
CA ARG A 25 -0.59 1.78 -5.27
C ARG A 25 -0.92 2.39 -3.91
N MET A 26 0.11 2.91 -3.25
CA MET A 26 0.02 3.62 -1.98
C MET A 26 0.33 5.10 -2.21
N LYS A 27 -0.12 5.94 -1.29
CA LYS A 27 0.39 7.30 -1.12
C LYS A 27 1.88 7.24 -0.78
N ASP A 28 2.61 8.27 -1.18
CA ASP A 28 4.05 8.37 -0.87
C ASP A 28 4.26 8.57 0.64
N ILE A 29 5.47 8.26 1.13
CA ILE A 29 5.83 8.36 2.56
C ILE A 29 5.61 9.75 3.15
N ASN A 30 5.67 10.80 2.32
CA ASN A 30 5.47 12.20 2.71
C ASN A 30 4.00 12.63 2.78
N SER A 31 3.06 11.71 2.55
CA SER A 31 1.62 11.97 2.55
C SER A 31 0.96 11.46 3.84
N ASN A 32 -0.26 11.93 4.14
CA ASN A 32 -1.09 11.40 5.24
C ASN A 32 -1.69 10.03 4.90
N GLY A 33 -0.85 8.99 4.86
CA GLY A 33 -1.21 7.62 4.51
C GLY A 33 -0.70 6.61 5.54
N ILE A 34 -0.86 5.32 5.26
CA ILE A 34 -0.39 4.23 6.14
C ILE A 34 1.13 4.34 6.35
N LEU A 35 1.87 4.72 5.31
CA LEU A 35 3.34 4.73 5.34
C LEU A 35 3.94 5.85 6.21
N SER A 36 3.19 6.92 6.51
CA SER A 36 3.70 8.00 7.37
C SER A 36 3.84 7.60 8.84
N ALA A 37 3.30 6.43 9.22
CA ALA A 37 3.45 5.87 10.56
C ALA A 37 4.78 5.12 10.77
N TYR A 38 5.56 4.92 9.70
CA TYR A 38 6.79 4.13 9.71
C TYR A 38 8.00 4.98 9.37
N ASP A 39 9.13 4.69 10.01
CA ASP A 39 10.42 5.29 9.69
C ASP A 39 11.00 4.63 8.43
N LEU A 40 10.67 5.19 7.26
CA LEU A 40 11.05 4.67 5.95
C LEU A 40 12.02 5.63 5.26
N PRO A 41 13.01 5.12 4.50
CA PRO A 41 14.01 5.97 3.87
C PRO A 41 13.40 6.83 2.76
N ASP A 42 13.81 8.10 2.68
CA ASP A 42 13.42 8.99 1.58
C ASP A 42 14.23 8.75 0.29
N SER A 43 14.30 7.48 -0.12
CA SER A 43 14.94 7.03 -1.35
C SER A 43 14.13 5.89 -1.98
N LYS A 44 14.67 5.25 -3.04
CA LYS A 44 14.12 3.98 -3.55
C LYS A 44 14.39 2.89 -2.52
N PHE A 45 13.40 2.07 -2.23
CA PHE A 45 13.55 0.97 -1.29
C PHE A 45 12.58 -0.17 -1.60
N ASP A 46 12.91 -1.31 -1.01
CA ASP A 46 12.12 -2.54 -0.99
C ASP A 46 12.21 -3.12 0.42
N THR A 47 11.09 -3.19 1.13
CA THR A 47 11.07 -3.62 2.52
C THR A 47 9.77 -4.31 2.89
N HIS A 48 9.79 -5.05 3.99
CA HIS A 48 8.61 -5.67 4.55
C HIS A 48 8.16 -4.88 5.77
N ILE A 49 6.88 -4.53 5.81
CA ILE A 49 6.24 -3.97 6.98
C ILE A 49 5.46 -5.10 7.65
N ARG A 50 5.82 -5.36 8.90
CA ARG A 50 5.10 -6.27 9.79
C ARG A 50 4.64 -5.48 11.01
N THR A 51 3.35 -5.53 11.29
CA THR A 51 2.77 -4.82 12.43
C THR A 51 1.58 -5.59 12.98
N THR A 52 1.29 -5.36 14.25
CA THR A 52 0.08 -5.82 14.92
C THR A 52 -0.89 -4.64 15.02
N LEU A 53 -2.02 -4.74 14.33
CA LEU A 53 -3.09 -3.76 14.36
C LEU A 53 -3.89 -3.90 15.66
N THR A 54 -4.19 -2.78 16.32
CA THR A 54 -5.03 -2.76 17.51
C THR A 54 -5.73 -1.41 17.67
N ARG A 55 -6.84 -1.37 18.41
CA ARG A 55 -7.50 -0.12 18.86
C ARG A 55 -7.15 0.24 20.32
N ARG A 56 -6.32 -0.56 20.98
CA ARG A 56 -6.01 -0.37 22.41
C ARG A 56 -4.89 0.65 22.59
N HIS A 57 -5.15 1.64 23.44
CA HIS A 57 -4.16 2.61 23.91
C HIS A 57 -3.67 2.23 25.31
N THR A 58 -2.70 1.32 25.39
CA THR A 58 -2.05 0.92 26.64
C THR A 58 -0.61 1.44 26.67
N LYS A 59 0.05 1.39 27.84
CA LYS A 59 1.47 1.73 27.94
C LYS A 59 2.35 0.90 27.01
N GLU A 60 1.97 -0.36 26.78
CA GLU A 60 2.70 -1.26 25.89
C GLU A 60 2.53 -0.85 24.42
N THR A 61 1.29 -0.63 23.97
CA THR A 61 1.02 -0.32 22.55
C THR A 61 1.54 1.07 22.18
N LEU A 62 1.47 2.04 23.10
CA LEU A 62 2.04 3.38 22.92
C LEU A 62 3.57 3.41 23.07
N GLY A 63 4.16 2.42 23.74
CA GLY A 63 5.61 2.34 23.91
C GLY A 63 6.33 1.71 22.71
N ASN A 64 5.64 0.90 21.92
CA ASN A 64 6.23 -0.01 20.93
C ASN A 64 5.69 0.22 19.50
N HIS A 65 5.94 1.39 18.93
CA HIS A 65 5.49 1.78 17.58
C HIS A 65 6.03 0.89 16.45
N ASN A 66 7.16 0.20 16.66
CA ASN A 66 7.69 -0.75 15.67
C ASN A 66 6.92 -2.08 15.63
N THR A 67 6.13 -2.37 16.66
CA THR A 67 5.37 -3.62 16.76
C THR A 67 3.88 -3.38 16.55
N TYR A 68 3.36 -2.25 17.05
CA TYR A 68 1.94 -1.97 17.03
C TYR A 68 1.60 -0.78 16.14
N THR A 69 0.57 -0.95 15.32
CA THR A 69 -0.10 0.17 14.66
C THR A 69 -1.47 0.35 15.31
N ILE A 70 -1.62 1.47 16.00
CA ILE A 70 -2.88 1.81 16.66
C ILE A 70 -3.81 2.45 15.62
N LEU A 71 -4.92 1.77 15.34
CA LEU A 71 -5.94 2.26 14.42
C LEU A 71 -6.78 3.35 15.09
N GLN A 72 -7.05 4.43 14.36
CA GLN A 72 -7.98 5.44 14.86
C GLN A 72 -9.41 4.86 14.97
N PRO A 73 -10.26 5.36 15.88
CA PRO A 73 -11.63 4.87 16.00
C PRO A 73 -12.45 4.98 14.71
N SER A 74 -12.14 5.96 13.87
CA SER A 74 -12.76 6.19 12.56
C SER A 74 -12.19 5.31 11.44
N THR A 75 -11.09 4.60 11.68
CA THR A 75 -10.48 3.70 10.69
C THR A 75 -11.29 2.41 10.60
N ASP A 76 -11.86 2.20 9.41
CA ASP A 76 -12.57 0.98 9.05
C ASP A 76 -11.64 -0.23 9.08
N PHE A 77 -11.98 -1.24 9.88
CA PHE A 77 -11.25 -2.51 9.96
C PHE A 77 -12.11 -3.58 10.64
N ASP A 78 -12.55 -4.56 9.86
CA ASP A 78 -13.56 -5.55 10.25
C ASP A 78 -12.98 -6.75 11.02
N PHE A 79 -11.66 -6.86 11.12
CA PHE A 79 -10.98 -8.01 11.73
C PHE A 79 -10.57 -7.80 13.18
N LEU A 80 -11.03 -6.70 13.80
CA LEU A 80 -10.89 -6.45 15.23
C LEU A 80 -12.28 -6.35 15.87
N ASP A 81 -12.54 -7.22 16.85
CA ASP A 81 -13.79 -7.32 17.60
C ASP A 81 -13.52 -7.65 19.09
N GLU A 82 -14.58 -7.89 19.87
CA GLU A 82 -14.46 -8.21 21.30
C GLU A 82 -13.61 -9.46 21.60
N ASN A 83 -13.52 -10.39 20.65
CA ASN A 83 -12.73 -11.62 20.75
C ASN A 83 -11.34 -11.49 20.11
N CYS A 84 -11.12 -10.46 19.29
CA CYS A 84 -9.90 -10.26 18.52
C CYS A 84 -9.42 -8.82 18.68
N MET A 85 -8.58 -8.58 19.69
CA MET A 85 -8.07 -7.25 20.04
C MET A 85 -6.78 -6.85 19.31
N TYR A 86 -6.13 -7.83 18.66
CA TYR A 86 -4.86 -7.72 17.99
C TYR A 86 -4.91 -8.49 16.67
N TYR A 87 -4.45 -7.88 15.59
CA TYR A 87 -4.43 -8.51 14.26
C TYR A 87 -3.07 -8.31 13.61
N ASP A 88 -2.32 -9.39 13.43
CA ASP A 88 -1.04 -9.35 12.73
C ASP A 88 -1.23 -9.24 11.22
N ILE A 89 -0.50 -8.31 10.62
CA ILE A 89 -0.45 -8.14 9.18
C ILE A 89 0.98 -7.90 8.71
N GLU A 90 1.29 -8.48 7.55
CA GLU A 90 2.58 -8.33 6.88
C GLU A 90 2.36 -8.07 5.40
N PHE A 91 3.08 -7.11 4.85
CA PHE A 91 3.07 -6.79 3.42
C PHE A 91 4.40 -6.15 3.03
N ARG A 92 4.79 -6.35 1.77
CA ARG A 92 5.95 -5.74 1.15
C ARG A 92 5.59 -4.36 0.62
N ILE A 93 6.44 -3.38 0.89
CA ILE A 93 6.36 -2.03 0.34
C ILE A 93 7.56 -1.79 -0.58
N VAL A 94 7.25 -1.43 -1.81
CA VAL A 94 8.23 -1.06 -2.82
C VAL A 94 8.04 0.41 -3.16
N ARG A 95 9.09 1.22 -3.00
CA ARG A 95 9.11 2.64 -3.41
C ARG A 95 10.01 2.83 -4.62
N ILE A 96 9.43 3.31 -5.71
CA ILE A 96 10.12 3.52 -6.98
C ILE A 96 10.01 4.97 -7.44
N ARG A 97 11.05 5.42 -8.16
CA ARG A 97 11.08 6.74 -8.79
C ARG A 97 10.60 6.60 -10.24
N LEU A 98 9.62 7.43 -10.60
CA LEU A 98 9.10 7.54 -11.96
C LEU A 98 9.96 8.46 -12.83
N ASP A 99 9.76 8.39 -14.14
CA ASP A 99 10.53 9.15 -15.13
C ASP A 99 10.32 10.67 -15.00
N ASN A 100 9.17 11.10 -14.50
CA ASN A 100 8.85 12.50 -14.18
C ASN A 100 9.53 13.01 -12.87
N GLY A 101 10.33 12.18 -12.22
CA GLY A 101 11.03 12.49 -10.98
C GLY A 101 10.23 12.28 -9.70
N THR A 102 8.94 11.95 -9.76
CA THR A 102 8.11 11.70 -8.56
C THR A 102 8.29 10.28 -8.05
N TYR A 103 8.03 10.07 -6.76
CA TYR A 103 8.02 8.74 -6.17
C TYR A 103 6.59 8.18 -6.11
N ILE A 104 6.50 6.86 -6.19
CA ILE A 104 5.30 6.11 -5.85
C ILE A 104 5.67 4.97 -4.92
N CYS A 105 4.75 4.64 -4.03
CA CYS A 105 4.83 3.46 -3.19
C CYS A 105 3.82 2.42 -3.66
N ILE A 106 4.16 1.15 -3.52
CA ILE A 106 3.32 0.02 -3.91
C ILE A 106 3.32 -0.97 -2.76
N ALA A 107 2.14 -1.36 -2.29
CA ALA A 107 1.94 -2.48 -1.39
C ALA A 107 1.68 -3.76 -2.17
N THR A 108 2.37 -4.82 -1.81
CA THR A 108 2.25 -6.12 -2.45
C THR A 108 2.58 -7.27 -1.50
N ASN A 109 2.14 -8.47 -1.84
CA ASN A 109 2.58 -9.73 -1.23
C ASN A 109 3.24 -10.67 -2.26
N LEU A 110 3.66 -10.12 -3.41
CA LEU A 110 4.45 -10.85 -4.40
C LEU A 110 5.87 -11.08 -3.87
N SER A 111 6.42 -12.27 -4.17
CA SER A 111 7.76 -12.67 -3.73
C SER A 111 8.83 -11.75 -4.30
N GLU A 112 9.86 -11.45 -3.51
CA GLU A 112 11.01 -10.65 -3.97
C GLU A 112 11.81 -11.41 -5.04
N GLU A 113 11.86 -12.75 -4.93
CA GLU A 113 12.59 -13.62 -5.85
C GLU A 113 11.99 -13.63 -7.26
N GLU A 114 10.66 -13.76 -7.38
CA GLU A 114 9.99 -13.79 -8.69
C GLU A 114 9.64 -12.39 -9.19
N PHE A 115 9.35 -11.46 -8.27
CA PHE A 115 8.98 -10.09 -8.57
C PHE A 115 9.90 -9.10 -7.84
N PRO A 116 11.16 -8.97 -8.30
CA PRO A 116 12.05 -7.92 -7.79
C PRO A 116 11.49 -6.53 -8.13
N LEU A 117 12.07 -5.50 -7.53
CA LEU A 117 11.67 -4.10 -7.71
C LEU A 117 11.53 -3.69 -9.19
N GLU A 118 12.39 -4.20 -10.07
CA GLU A 118 12.35 -3.93 -11.51
C GLU A 118 11.10 -4.51 -12.19
N GLU A 119 10.71 -5.73 -11.84
CA GLU A 119 9.50 -6.37 -12.37
C GLU A 119 8.23 -5.71 -11.80
N ILE A 120 8.22 -5.30 -10.53
CA ILE A 120 7.12 -4.51 -9.95
C ILE A 120 6.96 -3.18 -10.69
N ASN A 121 8.07 -2.48 -10.97
CA ASN A 121 8.06 -1.25 -11.76
C ASN A 121 7.52 -1.47 -13.17
N LYS A 122 7.91 -2.58 -13.82
CA LYS A 122 7.39 -2.96 -15.15
C LYS A 122 5.88 -3.24 -15.11
N LEU A 123 5.40 -4.01 -14.13
CA LEU A 123 3.97 -4.26 -13.92
C LEU A 123 3.20 -2.95 -13.73
N TYR A 124 3.76 -2.02 -12.94
CA TYR A 124 3.16 -0.71 -12.74
C TYR A 124 3.08 0.11 -14.04
N ARG A 125 4.17 0.14 -14.81
CA ARG A 125 4.23 0.84 -16.11
C ARG A 125 3.22 0.27 -17.10
N MET A 126 3.11 -1.06 -17.19
CA MET A 126 2.16 -1.73 -18.08
C MET A 126 0.72 -1.26 -17.81
N ARG A 127 0.29 -1.22 -16.54
CA ARG A 127 -1.07 -0.73 -16.22
C ARG A 127 -1.26 0.74 -16.56
N TRP A 128 -0.25 1.57 -16.33
CA TRP A 128 -0.33 3.00 -16.62
C TRP A 128 -0.32 3.32 -18.12
N SER A 129 0.41 2.55 -18.91
CA SER A 129 0.41 2.67 -20.37
C SER A 129 -0.99 2.44 -20.96
N GLU A 130 -1.74 1.46 -20.45
CA GLU A 130 -3.13 1.23 -20.88
C GLU A 130 -4.02 2.45 -20.59
N GLU A 131 -3.94 3.02 -19.39
CA GLU A 131 -4.73 4.18 -19.00
C GLU A 131 -4.37 5.44 -19.81
N THR A 132 -3.10 5.58 -20.18
CA THR A 132 -2.63 6.67 -21.06
C THR A 132 -3.24 6.54 -22.45
N SER A 133 -3.26 5.34 -23.05
CA SER A 133 -3.90 5.11 -24.34
C SER A 133 -5.41 5.39 -24.32
N PHE A 134 -6.12 5.02 -23.24
CA PHE A 134 -7.53 5.38 -23.08
C PHE A 134 -7.74 6.89 -22.89
N ARG A 135 -6.82 7.58 -22.22
CA ARG A 135 -6.87 9.04 -22.03
C ARG A 135 -6.65 9.78 -23.34
N GLU A 136 -5.66 9.38 -24.13
CA GLU A 136 -5.43 9.94 -25.47
C GLU A 136 -6.64 9.75 -26.37
N LEU A 137 -7.25 8.55 -26.37
CA LEU A 137 -8.47 8.30 -27.14
C LEU A 137 -9.62 9.24 -26.74
N LYS A 138 -9.81 9.50 -25.44
CA LYS A 138 -10.84 10.43 -24.96
C LYS A 138 -10.57 11.87 -25.40
N TYR A 139 -9.31 12.33 -25.40
CA TYR A 139 -8.97 13.66 -25.90
C TYR A 139 -9.13 13.77 -27.42
N THR A 140 -8.74 12.75 -28.18
CA THR A 140 -8.96 12.72 -29.64
C THR A 140 -10.43 12.79 -29.99
N ILE A 141 -11.31 12.10 -29.25
CA ILE A 141 -12.77 12.12 -29.48
C ILE A 141 -13.44 13.41 -28.97
N GLY A 142 -12.92 14.01 -27.90
CA GLY A 142 -13.47 15.25 -27.32
C GLY A 142 -13.08 16.54 -28.06
N LEU A 143 -12.09 16.48 -28.95
CA LEU A 143 -11.62 17.62 -29.77
C LEU A 143 -12.22 17.65 -31.18
N ILE A 144 -13.18 16.77 -31.50
CA ILE A 144 -13.87 16.71 -32.80
C ILE A 144 -15.22 17.45 -32.83
N ASN A 145 -15.44 18.41 -31.92
CA ASN A 145 -16.62 19.29 -31.93
C ASN A 145 -16.25 20.73 -32.27
#